data_AF-A0A7W0WXL4-F1
#
_entry.id   AF-A0A7W0WXL4-F1
#
_cell.length_a   1.000
_cell.length_b   1.000
_cell.length_c   1.000
_cell.angle_alpha   90.00
_cell.angle_beta   90.00
_cell.angle_gamma   90.00
#
_symmetry.space_group_name_H-M   'P 1'
#
loop_
_entity.id
_entity.type
_entity.pdbx_description
1 polymer ?
#
loop_
_entity_poly.entity_id
_entity_poly.type
_entity_poly.pdbx_seq_one_letter_code
_entity_poly.pdbx_strand_id
1 'polypeptide(L)'
;TWHVDGLEREAEVTASGELLELEEEVRSEQVPSTVRAMALVKLPNAQSIKFIKLKSGNYEAEAMIDGTEHEITMTADGREIADDD
;
A
#
# COMPACT_ATOMS: atom_id res chain seq x y z
N THR A 1 7.49 13.09 4.97
CA THR A 1 6.11 12.67 5.24
C THR A 1 5.24 13.83 5.71
N TRP A 2 3.92 13.73 5.53
CA TRP A 2 2.89 14.60 6.11
C TRP A 2 1.64 13.78 6.41
N HIS A 3 0.64 14.37 7.07
CA HIS A 3 -0.60 13.67 7.45
C HIS A 3 -1.84 14.34 6.85
N VAL A 4 -2.77 13.54 6.35
CA VAL A 4 -4.11 13.98 5.89
C VAL A 4 -5.16 13.13 6.59
N ASP A 5 -6.06 13.76 7.35
CA ASP A 5 -7.07 13.07 8.16
C ASP A 5 -6.51 11.99 9.09
N GLY A 6 -5.29 12.22 9.59
CA GLY A 6 -4.57 11.31 10.47
C GLY A 6 -3.89 10.13 9.78
N LEU A 7 -3.91 10.07 8.45
CA LEU A 7 -3.24 9.05 7.64
C LEU A 7 -1.94 9.60 7.06
N GLU A 8 -0.90 8.78 7.05
CA GLU A 8 0.41 9.20 6.56
C GLU A 8 0.44 9.33 5.03
N ARG A 9 1.29 10.24 4.57
CA ARG A 9 1.63 10.50 3.18
C ARG A 9 3.12 10.69 3.07
N GLU A 10 3.73 10.07 2.07
CA GLU A 10 5.14 10.24 1.75
C GLU A 10 5.31 10.59 0.27
N ALA A 11 6.30 11.42 -0.04
CA ALA A 11 6.67 11.72 -1.41
C ALA A 11 8.18 11.87 -1.52
N GLU A 12 8.74 11.22 -2.52
CA GLU A 12 10.10 11.47 -2.98
C GLU A 12 10.06 12.43 -4.18
N VAL A 13 10.93 13.43 -4.18
CA VAL A 13 11.00 14.43 -5.24
C VAL A 13 12.44 14.69 -5.68
N THR A 14 12.62 15.06 -6.94
CA THR A 14 13.91 15.56 -7.43
C THR A 14 14.25 16.93 -6.84
N ALA A 15 15.50 17.38 -6.99
CA ALA A 15 15.91 18.73 -6.59
C ALA A 15 15.17 19.85 -7.34
N SER A 16 14.64 19.58 -8.54
CA SER A 16 13.77 20.49 -9.30
C SER A 16 12.30 20.43 -8.89
N GLY A 17 11.94 19.54 -7.95
CA GLY A 17 10.58 19.37 -7.44
C GLY A 17 9.70 18.42 -8.26
N GLU A 18 10.28 17.61 -9.15
CA GLU A 18 9.51 16.59 -9.86
C GLU A 18 9.19 15.42 -8.93
N LEU A 19 7.93 15.00 -8.90
CA LEU A 19 7.48 13.88 -8.07
C LEU A 19 8.01 12.56 -8.62
N LEU A 20 8.83 11.86 -7.85
CA LEU A 20 9.33 10.52 -8.16
C LEU A 20 8.35 9.47 -7.63
N GLU A 21 8.10 9.51 -6.33
CA GLU A 21 7.26 8.56 -5.61
C GLU A 21 6.20 9.30 -4.78
N LEU A 22 5.05 8.64 -4.58
CA LEU A 22 3.99 9.13 -3.72
C LEU A 22 3.31 7.92 -3.11
N GLU A 23 3.30 7.88 -1.79
CA GLU A 23 2.67 6.86 -0.97
C GLU A 23 1.59 7.50 -0.11
N GLU A 24 0.42 6.89 -0.15
CA GLU A 24 -0.76 7.41 0.48
C GLU A 24 -1.41 6.35 1.35
N GLU A 25 -1.24 6.42 2.67
CA GLU A 25 -2.01 5.55 3.55
C GLU A 25 -3.50 5.86 3.37
N VAL A 26 -4.28 4.81 3.13
CA VAL A 26 -5.72 4.88 2.85
C VAL A 26 -6.50 3.98 3.81
N ARG A 27 -7.72 4.43 4.15
CA ARG A 27 -8.61 3.60 4.96
C ARG A 27 -9.02 2.37 4.16
N SER A 28 -9.09 1.21 4.81
CA SER A 28 -9.50 -0.05 4.19
C SER A 28 -10.80 0.09 3.39
N GLU A 29 -11.77 0.88 3.87
CA GLU A 29 -13.06 1.09 3.19
C GLU A 29 -12.94 1.82 1.84
N GLN A 30 -11.85 2.56 1.62
CA GLN A 30 -11.57 3.30 0.39
C GLN A 30 -10.81 2.45 -0.65
N VAL A 31 -10.26 1.31 -0.23
CA VAL A 31 -9.52 0.38 -1.09
C VAL A 31 -10.52 -0.43 -1.94
N PRO A 32 -10.20 -0.77 -3.20
CA PRO A 32 -11.03 -1.69 -3.98
C PRO A 32 -11.28 -3.01 -3.24
N SER A 33 -12.50 -3.54 -3.31
CA SER A 33 -12.85 -4.79 -2.61
C SER A 33 -12.03 -5.99 -3.08
N THR A 34 -11.61 -5.99 -4.36
CA THR A 34 -10.71 -6.98 -4.97
C THR A 34 -9.33 -6.98 -4.32
N VAL A 35 -8.75 -5.80 -4.11
CA VAL A 35 -7.46 -5.62 -3.41
C VAL A 35 -7.56 -6.10 -1.97
N ARG A 36 -8.60 -5.69 -1.22
CA ARG A 36 -8.82 -6.17 0.15
C ARG A 36 -8.95 -7.70 0.22
N ALA A 37 -9.72 -8.28 -0.69
CA ALA A 37 -9.91 -9.73 -0.73
C ALA A 37 -8.59 -10.46 -0.99
N MET A 38 -7.77 -9.94 -1.91
CA MET A 38 -6.47 -10.54 -2.19
C MET A 38 -5.46 -10.36 -1.06
N ALA A 39 -5.44 -9.20 -0.40
CA ALA A 39 -4.62 -9.00 0.79
C ALA A 39 -4.92 -10.03 1.88
N LEU A 40 -6.20 -10.32 2.14
CA LEU A 40 -6.60 -11.35 3.11
C LEU A 40 -6.16 -12.77 2.72
N VAL A 41 -6.10 -13.07 1.41
CA VAL A 41 -5.62 -14.36 0.90
C VAL A 41 -4.10 -14.48 1.04
N LYS A 42 -3.38 -13.39 0.81
CA LYS A 42 -1.92 -13.34 0.72
C LYS A 42 -1.22 -13.12 2.06
N LEU A 43 -1.91 -12.46 3.00
CA LEU A 43 -1.44 -12.17 4.35
C LEU A 43 -2.29 -12.93 5.38
N PRO A 44 -2.30 -14.28 5.33
CA PRO A 44 -3.07 -15.06 6.29
C PRO A 44 -2.56 -14.78 7.69
N ASN A 45 -3.47 -14.69 8.65
CA ASN A 45 -3.18 -14.38 10.07
C ASN A 45 -2.73 -12.95 10.38
N ALA A 46 -2.71 -12.03 9.41
CA ALA A 46 -2.55 -10.62 9.69
C ALA A 46 -3.63 -10.14 10.68
N GLN A 47 -3.22 -9.53 11.80
CA GLN A 47 -4.16 -8.96 12.77
C GLN A 47 -4.75 -7.64 12.27
N SER A 48 -3.97 -6.90 11.49
CA SER A 48 -4.34 -5.68 10.79
C SER A 48 -3.56 -5.61 9.49
N ILE A 49 -4.15 -5.01 8.47
CA ILE A 49 -3.51 -4.75 7.19
C ILE A 49 -3.57 -3.23 6.97
N LYS A 50 -2.41 -2.61 6.82
CA LYS A 50 -2.29 -1.22 6.37
C LYS A 50 -2.31 -1.23 4.85
N PHE A 51 -2.99 -0.26 4.26
CA PHE A 51 -3.06 -0.13 2.81
C PHE A 51 -2.47 1.20 2.39
N ILE A 52 -1.55 1.14 1.43
CA ILE A 52 -0.91 2.30 0.82
C ILE A 52 -1.34 2.35 -0.64
N LYS A 53 -1.77 3.52 -1.10
CA LYS A 53 -1.99 3.78 -2.51
C LYS A 53 -0.74 4.43 -3.09
N LEU A 54 -0.22 3.82 -4.14
CA LEU A 54 0.98 4.27 -4.82
C LEU A 54 0.64 5.30 -5.91
N LYS A 55 1.64 6.10 -6.29
CA LYS A 55 1.56 7.05 -7.43
C LYS A 55 1.03 6.42 -8.72
N SER A 56 1.36 5.15 -8.96
CA SER A 56 0.90 4.37 -10.12
C SER A 56 -0.60 4.08 -10.14
N GLY A 57 -1.29 4.26 -9.00
CA GLY A 57 -2.66 3.82 -8.77
C GLY A 57 -2.77 2.37 -8.28
N ASN A 58 -1.63 1.68 -8.13
CA ASN A 58 -1.54 0.39 -7.44
C ASN A 58 -1.70 0.57 -5.93
N TYR A 59 -1.88 -0.55 -5.25
CA TYR A 59 -2.01 -0.61 -3.81
C TYR A 59 -0.99 -1.58 -3.25
N GLU A 60 -0.40 -1.19 -2.15
CA GLU A 60 0.39 -2.06 -1.30
C GLU A 60 -0.42 -2.43 -0.06
N ALA A 61 -0.32 -3.68 0.36
CA ALA A 61 -0.89 -4.14 1.61
C ALA A 61 0.24 -4.65 2.52
N GLU A 62 0.42 -3.98 3.65
CA GLU A 62 1.46 -4.27 4.64
C GLU A 62 0.83 -4.89 5.88
N ALA A 63 1.45 -5.94 6.42
CA ALA A 63 1.08 -6.51 7.70
C ALA A 63 2.27 -7.09 8.46
N MET A 64 2.22 -6.98 9.79
CA MET A 64 3.11 -7.69 10.70
C MET A 64 2.53 -9.09 11.00
N ILE A 65 3.25 -10.14 10.61
CA ILE A 65 2.90 -11.54 10.89
C ILE A 65 4.07 -12.17 11.63
N ASP A 66 3.82 -12.67 12.84
CA ASP A 66 4.84 -13.29 13.71
C ASP A 66 6.12 -12.44 13.91
N GLY A 67 5.95 -11.12 13.94
CA GLY A 67 7.06 -10.17 14.12
C GLY A 67 7.86 -9.85 12.85
N THR A 68 7.43 -10.37 11.70
CA THR A 68 8.02 -10.08 10.38
C THR A 68 7.04 -9.23 9.58
N GLU A 69 7.56 -8.20 8.90
CA GLU A 69 6.78 -7.40 7.98
C GLU A 69 6.61 -8.16 6.66
N HIS A 70 5.37 -8.18 6.17
CA HIS A 70 5.01 -8.74 4.89
C HIS A 70 4.27 -7.68 4.10
N GLU A 71 4.75 -7.43 2.90
CA GLU A 71 4.13 -6.53 1.93
C GLU A 71 3.76 -7.29 0.66
N ILE A 72 2.74 -6.77 -0.02
CA ILE A 72 2.33 -7.23 -1.35
C ILE A 72 1.82 -6.05 -2.16
N THR A 73 2.40 -5.84 -3.33
CA THR A 73 1.94 -4.85 -4.29
C THR A 73 0.90 -5.45 -5.24
N MET A 74 -0.20 -4.75 -5.48
CA MET A 74 -1.29 -5.19 -6.33
C MET A 74 -1.84 -4.06 -7.20
N THR A 75 -2.30 -4.40 -8.39
CA THR A 75 -3.14 -3.52 -9.20
C THR A 75 -4.51 -3.31 -8.55
N ALA A 76 -5.25 -2.28 -8.98
CA ALA A 76 -6.59 -1.98 -8.45
C ALA A 76 -7.63 -3.11 -8.69
N ASP A 77 -7.42 -3.99 -9.67
CA ASP A 77 -8.23 -5.20 -9.90
C ASP A 77 -7.77 -6.42 -9.09
N GLY A 78 -6.77 -6.26 -8.21
CA GLY A 78 -6.30 -7.28 -7.27
C GLY A 78 -5.28 -8.27 -7.85
N ARG A 79 -4.63 -7.95 -8.98
CA ARG A 79 -3.52 -8.77 -9.47
C ARG A 79 -2.25 -8.35 -8.76
N GLU A 80 -1.59 -9.31 -8.14
CA GLU A 80 -0.26 -9.14 -7.56
C GLU A 80 0.72 -8.70 -8.65
N ILE A 81 1.55 -7.74 -8.29
CA ILE A 81 2.70 -7.28 -9.06
C ILE A 81 3.91 -7.88 -8.35
N ALA A 82 4.74 -8.60 -9.09
CA ALA A 82 6.03 -9.00 -8.54
C ALA A 82 6.87 -7.75 -8.36
N ASP A 83 7.41 -7.55 -7.17
CA ASP A 83 8.47 -6.58 -6.96
C ASP A 83 9.71 -7.09 -7.72
N ASP A 84 9.93 -6.51 -8.90
CA ASP A 84 11.18 -6.63 -9.65
C ASP A 84 12.17 -5.66 -8.99
N ASP A 85 12.83 -6.12 -7.91
CA ASP A 85 14.05 -5.49 -7.38
C ASP A 85 15.16 -5.45 -8.45
#